data_AF-A0A060WN61-F1
#
_entry.id   AF-A0A060WN61-F1
#
_cell.length_a   1.000
_cell.length_b   1.000
_cell.length_c   1.000
_cell.angle_alpha   90.00
_cell.angle_beta   90.00
_cell.angle_gamma   90.00
#
_symmetry.space_group_name_H-M   'P 1'
#
loop_
_entity.id
_entity.type
_entity.pdbx_description
1 polymer ?
#
loop_
_entity_poly.entity_id
_entity_poly.type
_entity_poly.pdbx_seq_one_letter_code
_entity_poly.pdbx_strand_id
1 'polypeptide(L)'
;VSIISLVANALGYSDLGPIKSLRTLRALRPLRALSRFEGMRVVVNALVGAIPSIMNVLLVCLIFWLIFSIMGVNLFAGKYYYCFNQTSEDNFLATEVNNKTQCLALINQNFTEVRWKNVKINFDNVGAGYLALLQVATFKGWMDIMYAAIDSRRVEDQPIYEDNLYMYIYFVIFIIFGSFFTLNLFIGVIIDNFNQQKKKIRPIFSLPRPPLPPPRPPLFAKTL
;
A
#
# COMPACT_ATOMS: atom_id res chain seq x y z
N VAL A 1 -25.46 -17.38 -7.47
CA VAL A 1 -24.52 -18.53 -7.47
C VAL A 1 -23.68 -18.36 -8.73
N SER A 2 -22.34 -18.37 -8.68
CA SER A 2 -21.57 -18.36 -9.93
C SER A 2 -21.86 -19.67 -10.65
N ILE A 3 -22.13 -19.64 -11.96
CA ILE A 3 -22.44 -20.83 -12.78
C ILE A 3 -21.39 -21.93 -12.53
N ILE A 4 -20.13 -21.53 -12.37
CA ILE A 4 -18.99 -22.40 -12.04
C ILE A 4 -19.21 -23.19 -10.74
N SER A 5 -19.71 -22.54 -9.68
CA SER A 5 -20.00 -23.21 -8.39
C SER A 5 -21.22 -24.13 -8.44
N LEU A 6 -22.13 -23.91 -9.41
CA LEU A 6 -23.32 -24.76 -9.60
C LEU A 6 -22.94 -26.03 -10.40
N VAL A 7 -22.19 -25.86 -11.49
CA VAL A 7 -21.67 -26.96 -12.33
C VAL A 7 -20.74 -27.86 -11.53
N ALA A 8 -19.86 -27.28 -10.72
CA ALA A 8 -18.94 -28.06 -9.88
C ALA A 8 -19.64 -28.87 -8.78
N ASN A 9 -20.74 -28.34 -8.22
CA ASN A 9 -21.57 -29.09 -7.29
C ASN A 9 -22.37 -30.21 -7.99
N ALA A 10 -22.82 -29.98 -9.23
CA ALA A 10 -23.55 -30.97 -10.02
C ALA A 10 -22.65 -32.12 -10.50
N LEU A 11 -21.38 -31.85 -10.76
CA LEU A 11 -20.37 -32.85 -11.16
C LEU A 11 -19.71 -33.57 -9.97
N GLY A 12 -20.14 -33.33 -8.73
CA GLY A 12 -19.61 -34.01 -7.53
C GLY A 12 -18.21 -33.54 -7.08
N TYR A 13 -17.67 -32.45 -7.65
CA TYR A 13 -16.36 -31.89 -7.30
C TYR A 13 -16.42 -30.86 -6.15
N SER A 14 -17.53 -30.80 -5.40
CA SER A 14 -17.86 -29.73 -4.44
C SER A 14 -16.83 -29.50 -3.33
N ASP A 15 -16.01 -30.50 -3.02
CA ASP A 15 -15.07 -30.49 -1.88
C ASP A 15 -13.60 -30.19 -2.26
N LEU A 16 -13.31 -29.95 -3.54
CA LEU A 16 -11.98 -29.47 -3.93
C LEU A 16 -11.75 -28.05 -3.38
N GLY A 17 -10.59 -27.83 -2.73
CA GLY A 17 -10.19 -26.56 -2.12
C GLY A 17 -10.47 -25.28 -2.95
N PRO A 18 -10.26 -25.28 -4.28
CA PRO A 18 -10.61 -24.14 -5.14
C PRO A 18 -12.10 -23.77 -5.14
N ILE A 19 -13.00 -24.76 -5.09
CA ILE A 19 -14.46 -24.52 -5.11
C ILE A 19 -14.94 -23.97 -3.76
N LYS A 20 -14.28 -24.33 -2.65
CA LYS A 20 -14.51 -23.74 -1.33
C LYS A 20 -14.06 -22.27 -1.28
N SER A 21 -12.90 -21.94 -1.87
CA SER A 21 -12.43 -20.55 -2.01
C SER A 21 -13.32 -19.71 -2.93
N LEU A 22 -13.83 -20.24 -4.05
CA LEU A 22 -14.77 -19.51 -4.93
C LEU A 22 -16.08 -19.12 -4.23
N ARG A 23 -16.41 -19.76 -3.10
CA ARG A 23 -17.57 -19.40 -2.28
C ARG A 23 -17.36 -18.07 -1.55
N THR A 24 -16.14 -17.69 -1.21
CA THR A 24 -15.82 -16.41 -0.54
C THR A 24 -16.01 -15.22 -1.48
N LEU A 25 -15.83 -15.40 -2.80
CA LEU A 25 -16.11 -14.38 -3.82
C LEU A 25 -17.59 -13.92 -3.85
N ARG A 26 -18.51 -14.66 -3.20
CA ARG A 26 -19.89 -14.20 -2.99
C ARG A 26 -19.97 -12.94 -2.13
N ALA A 27 -18.93 -12.61 -1.36
CA ALA A 27 -18.79 -11.36 -0.64
C ALA A 27 -18.75 -10.13 -1.56
N LEU A 28 -18.46 -10.29 -2.86
CA LEU A 28 -18.43 -9.21 -3.86
C LEU A 28 -19.83 -8.84 -4.41
N ARG A 29 -20.90 -9.53 -4.00
CA ARG A 29 -22.29 -9.21 -4.44
C ARG A 29 -22.71 -7.75 -4.22
N PRO A 30 -22.31 -7.05 -3.13
CA PRO A 30 -22.61 -5.64 -2.94
C PRO A 30 -22.09 -4.73 -4.07
N LEU A 31 -21.03 -5.12 -4.79
CA LEU A 31 -20.53 -4.34 -5.94
C LEU A 31 -21.59 -4.23 -7.06
N ARG A 32 -22.48 -5.21 -7.19
CA ARG A 32 -23.61 -5.12 -8.12
C ARG A 32 -24.61 -4.05 -7.70
N ALA A 33 -24.81 -3.84 -6.39
CA ALA A 33 -25.66 -2.77 -5.87
C ALA A 33 -25.05 -1.39 -6.14
N LEU A 34 -23.73 -1.23 -6.08
CA LEU A 34 -23.04 0.03 -6.41
C LEU A 34 -23.32 0.50 -7.85
N SER A 35 -23.52 -0.43 -8.79
CA SER A 35 -23.86 -0.11 -10.18
C SER A 35 -25.31 0.32 -10.40
N ARG A 36 -26.19 0.04 -9.42
CA ARG A 36 -27.64 0.33 -9.50
C ARG A 36 -27.98 1.74 -9.01
N PHE A 37 -27.17 2.30 -8.11
CA PHE A 37 -27.38 3.66 -7.61
C PHE A 37 -26.63 4.68 -8.47
N GLU A 38 -27.36 5.61 -9.06
CA GLU A 38 -26.80 6.65 -9.95
C GLU A 38 -25.70 7.47 -9.25
N GLY A 39 -25.86 7.80 -7.97
CA GLY A 39 -24.86 8.54 -7.20
C GLY A 39 -23.52 7.80 -7.03
N MET A 40 -23.54 6.50 -6.71
CA MET A 40 -22.31 5.71 -6.54
C MET A 40 -21.62 5.39 -7.87
N ARG A 41 -22.40 5.24 -8.95
CA ARG A 41 -21.88 5.04 -10.31
C ARG A 41 -21.05 6.24 -10.78
N VAL A 42 -21.47 7.47 -10.49
CA VAL A 42 -20.73 8.68 -10.87
C VAL A 42 -19.36 8.72 -10.18
N VAL A 43 -19.30 8.40 -8.89
CA VAL A 43 -18.04 8.36 -8.12
C VAL A 43 -17.10 7.29 -8.66
N VAL A 44 -17.59 6.08 -8.91
CA VAL A 44 -16.76 4.97 -9.44
C VAL A 44 -16.24 5.32 -10.85
N ASN A 45 -17.08 5.86 -11.73
CA ASN A 45 -16.65 6.27 -13.07
C ASN A 45 -15.59 7.38 -13.02
N ALA A 46 -15.70 8.31 -12.07
CA ALA A 46 -14.68 9.35 -11.87
C ALA A 46 -13.35 8.75 -11.37
N LEU A 47 -13.39 7.80 -10.42
CA LEU A 47 -12.21 7.10 -9.92
C LEU A 47 -11.52 6.29 -11.02
N VAL A 48 -12.29 5.51 -11.79
CA VAL A 48 -11.76 4.71 -12.90
C VAL A 48 -11.14 5.60 -13.98
N GLY A 49 -11.72 6.77 -14.25
CA GLY A 49 -11.17 7.77 -15.16
C GLY A 49 -9.78 8.30 -14.73
N ALA A 50 -9.48 8.32 -13.42
CA ALA A 50 -8.19 8.77 -12.89
C ALA A 50 -7.11 7.67 -12.85
N ILE A 51 -7.48 6.39 -13.00
CA ILE A 51 -6.54 5.24 -12.92
C ILE A 51 -5.35 5.38 -13.88
N PRO A 52 -5.51 5.73 -15.17
CA PRO A 52 -4.38 5.78 -16.10
C PRO A 52 -3.29 6.77 -15.67
N SER A 53 -3.70 7.94 -15.18
CA SER A 53 -2.78 8.96 -14.66
C SER A 53 -2.08 8.50 -13.38
N ILE A 54 -2.81 7.82 -12.47
CA ILE A 54 -2.26 7.25 -11.24
C ILE A 54 -1.25 6.14 -11.54
N MET A 55 -1.52 5.28 -12.53
CA MET A 55 -0.64 4.16 -12.89
C MET A 55 0.74 4.62 -13.36
N ASN A 56 0.83 5.76 -14.06
CA ASN A 56 2.11 6.33 -14.46
C ASN A 56 2.98 6.71 -13.25
N VAL A 57 2.38 7.38 -12.25
CA VAL A 57 3.09 7.78 -11.02
C VAL A 57 3.43 6.55 -10.17
N LEU A 58 2.50 5.60 -10.08
CA LEU A 58 2.69 4.36 -9.32
C LEU A 58 3.82 3.53 -9.90
N LEU A 59 3.96 3.44 -11.22
CA LEU A 59 5.06 2.70 -11.86
C LEU A 59 6.43 3.31 -11.52
N VAL A 60 6.57 4.63 -11.58
CA VAL A 60 7.80 5.33 -11.17
C VAL A 60 8.10 5.09 -9.69
N CYS A 61 7.06 5.16 -8.84
CA CYS A 61 7.17 4.89 -7.41
C CYS A 61 7.64 3.46 -7.14
N LEU A 62 7.08 2.46 -7.82
CA LEU A 62 7.51 1.07 -7.71
C LEU A 62 8.98 0.91 -8.12
N ILE A 63 9.41 1.43 -9.26
CA ILE A 63 10.83 1.32 -9.67
C ILE A 63 11.77 1.95 -8.63
N PHE A 64 11.39 3.11 -8.08
CA PHE A 64 12.19 3.75 -7.04
C PHE A 64 12.21 2.93 -5.74
N TRP A 65 11.05 2.44 -5.29
CA TRP A 65 10.95 1.57 -4.11
C TRP A 65 11.68 0.24 -4.29
N LEU A 66 11.79 -0.27 -5.52
CA LEU A 66 12.58 -1.46 -5.82
C LEU A 66 14.05 -1.28 -5.45
N ILE A 67 14.64 -0.13 -5.79
CA ILE A 67 16.04 0.17 -5.49
C ILE A 67 16.28 0.15 -3.98
N PHE A 68 15.41 0.83 -3.21
CA PHE A 68 15.48 0.82 -1.75
C PHE A 68 15.24 -0.57 -1.18
N SER A 69 14.28 -1.33 -1.72
CA SER A 69 14.01 -2.69 -1.26
C SER A 69 15.22 -3.61 -1.45
N ILE A 70 15.87 -3.57 -2.63
CA ILE A 70 17.09 -4.35 -2.90
C ILE A 70 18.23 -3.91 -1.96
N MET A 71 18.42 -2.61 -1.77
CA MET A 71 19.41 -2.08 -0.83
C MET A 71 19.13 -2.55 0.60
N GLY A 72 17.87 -2.49 1.04
CA GLY A 72 17.44 -2.95 2.35
C GLY A 72 17.67 -4.45 2.55
N VAL A 73 17.40 -5.28 1.54
CA VAL A 73 17.71 -6.72 1.59
C VAL A 73 19.21 -6.93 1.78
N ASN A 74 20.06 -6.22 1.05
CA ASN A 74 21.52 -6.34 1.21
C ASN A 74 22.02 -5.91 2.60
N LEU A 75 21.37 -4.91 3.21
CA LEU A 75 21.78 -4.39 4.51
C LEU A 75 21.25 -5.22 5.69
N PHE A 76 20.01 -5.73 5.60
CA PHE A 76 19.23 -6.20 6.74
C PHE A 76 18.76 -7.67 6.66
N ALA A 77 18.90 -8.34 5.52
CA ALA A 77 18.44 -9.73 5.38
C ALA A 77 19.09 -10.65 6.42
N GLY A 78 18.26 -11.43 7.12
CA GLY A 78 18.69 -12.37 8.14
C GLY A 78 19.18 -11.74 9.45
N LYS A 79 19.14 -10.40 9.60
CA LYS A 79 19.60 -9.70 10.81
C LYS A 79 18.47 -9.31 11.77
N TYR A 80 17.21 -9.47 11.36
CA TYR A 80 16.02 -9.12 12.16
C TYR A 80 15.60 -10.25 13.10
N TYR A 81 16.47 -11.24 13.29
CA TYR A 81 16.21 -12.34 14.19
C TYR A 81 16.67 -12.03 15.61
N TYR A 82 15.92 -12.53 16.58
CA TYR A 82 16.20 -12.34 17.99
C TYR A 82 15.74 -13.55 18.81
N CYS A 83 16.43 -13.80 19.92
CA CYS A 83 16.05 -14.79 20.92
C CYS A 83 15.00 -14.18 21.87
N PHE A 84 13.86 -14.85 21.98
CA PHE A 84 12.70 -14.40 22.74
C PHE A 84 12.30 -15.42 23.80
N ASN A 85 12.00 -14.96 25.01
CA ASN A 85 11.43 -15.78 26.07
C ASN A 85 9.89 -15.67 26.04
N GLN A 86 9.20 -16.77 25.75
CA GLN A 86 7.75 -16.77 25.65
C GLN A 86 7.02 -16.67 27.01
N THR A 87 7.67 -17.04 28.12
CA THR A 87 7.06 -16.98 29.45
C THR A 87 7.04 -15.56 30.00
N SER A 88 8.16 -14.84 29.86
CA SER A 88 8.31 -13.46 30.32
C SER A 88 7.88 -12.42 29.29
N GLU A 89 7.63 -12.83 28.04
CA GLU A 89 7.33 -11.98 26.89
C GLU A 89 8.42 -10.95 26.54
N ASP A 90 9.67 -11.24 26.89
CA ASP A 90 10.81 -10.34 26.73
C ASP A 90 11.93 -10.92 25.84
N ASN A 91 12.73 -10.01 25.28
CA ASN A 91 13.93 -10.35 24.51
C ASN A 91 15.12 -10.61 25.44
N PHE A 92 15.95 -11.60 25.12
CA PHE A 92 17.20 -11.81 25.84
C PHE A 92 18.19 -10.67 25.57
N LEU A 93 18.93 -10.29 26.61
CA LEU A 93 20.06 -9.37 26.48
C LEU A 93 21.24 -10.07 25.78
N ALA A 94 21.96 -9.33 24.95
CA ALA A 94 23.12 -9.88 24.23
C ALA A 94 24.27 -10.32 25.17
N THR A 95 24.29 -9.85 26.43
CA THR A 95 25.22 -10.30 27.46
C THR A 95 24.96 -11.73 27.93
N GLU A 96 23.70 -12.19 27.86
CA GLU A 96 23.30 -13.54 28.24
C GLU A 96 23.33 -14.48 27.02
N VAL A 97 22.77 -14.02 25.90
CA VAL A 97 22.69 -14.76 24.64
C VAL A 97 23.16 -13.86 23.52
N ASN A 98 24.40 -14.04 23.07
CA ASN A 98 25.00 -13.21 22.05
C ASN A 98 24.67 -13.66 20.63
N ASN A 99 24.53 -14.98 20.40
CA ASN A 99 24.36 -15.56 19.06
C ASN A 99 23.22 -16.58 19.02
N LYS A 100 22.71 -16.89 17.82
CA LYS A 100 21.71 -17.94 17.61
C LYS A 100 22.11 -19.30 18.16
N THR A 101 23.38 -19.68 18.03
CA THR A 101 23.85 -20.99 18.53
C THR A 101 23.68 -21.10 20.04
N GLN A 102 23.88 -20.01 20.79
CA GLN A 102 23.64 -19.97 22.23
C GLN A 102 22.13 -20.02 22.54
N CYS A 103 21.30 -19.32 21.77
CA CYS A 103 19.83 -19.41 21.89
C CYS A 103 19.33 -20.85 21.65
N LEU A 104 19.86 -21.53 20.62
CA LEU A 104 19.54 -22.93 20.32
C LEU A 104 20.07 -23.90 21.38
N ALA A 105 21.22 -23.59 21.99
CA ALA A 105 21.75 -24.38 23.10
C ALA A 105 20.80 -24.37 24.31
N LEU A 106 20.20 -23.22 24.64
CA LEU A 106 19.18 -23.12 25.70
C LEU A 106 17.94 -23.97 25.36
N ILE A 107 17.48 -23.93 24.11
CA ILE A 107 16.37 -24.77 23.66
C ILE A 107 16.70 -26.26 23.84
N ASN A 108 17.92 -26.68 23.50
CA ASN A 108 18.39 -28.05 23.68
C ASN A 108 18.59 -28.45 25.15
N GLN A 109 18.81 -27.48 26.05
CA GLN A 109 18.88 -27.67 27.50
C GLN A 109 17.49 -27.75 28.17
N ASN A 110 16.43 -27.97 27.38
CA ASN A 110 15.06 -28.18 27.82
C ASN A 110 14.31 -26.92 28.29
N PHE A 111 14.79 -25.72 27.92
CA PHE A 111 14.03 -24.47 28.05
C PHE A 111 13.05 -24.34 26.88
N THR A 112 11.83 -24.85 27.05
CA THR A 112 10.80 -24.95 25.98
C THR A 112 10.20 -23.61 25.54
N GLU A 113 10.35 -22.59 26.37
CA GLU A 113 9.81 -21.23 26.20
C GLU A 113 10.70 -20.33 25.36
N VAL A 114 11.97 -20.70 25.15
CA VAL A 114 12.93 -19.92 24.38
C VAL A 114 12.73 -20.17 22.88
N ARG A 115 12.68 -19.11 22.08
CA ARG A 115 12.47 -19.21 20.63
C ARG A 115 13.33 -18.19 19.89
N TRP A 116 14.05 -18.64 18.86
CA TRP A 116 14.66 -17.76 17.86
C TRP A 116 13.59 -17.32 16.87
N LYS A 117 13.13 -16.07 16.99
CA LYS A 117 12.03 -15.50 16.20
C LYS A 117 12.55 -14.42 15.25
N ASN A 118 11.79 -14.18 14.19
CA ASN A 118 12.02 -13.10 13.24
C ASN A 118 10.93 -12.04 13.41
N VAL A 119 11.28 -10.77 13.22
CA VAL A 119 10.30 -9.68 13.12
C VAL A 119 9.36 -9.97 11.94
N LYS A 120 8.05 -9.75 12.16
CA LYS A 120 7.00 -10.09 11.17
C LYS A 120 7.15 -9.37 9.83
N ILE A 121 7.64 -8.13 9.87
CA ILE A 121 7.87 -7.27 8.71
C ILE A 121 9.37 -7.00 8.65
N ASN A 122 10.02 -7.52 7.63
CA ASN A 122 11.49 -7.56 7.54
C ASN A 122 11.96 -7.37 6.09
N PHE A 123 13.28 -7.47 5.89
CA PHE A 123 13.95 -7.31 4.60
C PHE A 123 14.59 -8.63 4.10
N ASP A 124 14.05 -9.80 4.44
CA ASP A 124 14.63 -11.08 3.99
C ASP A 124 14.43 -11.35 2.49
N ASN A 125 13.44 -10.70 1.89
CA ASN A 125 13.18 -10.74 0.46
C ASN A 125 12.63 -9.41 -0.03
N VAL A 126 12.74 -9.16 -1.33
CA VAL A 126 12.33 -7.90 -1.94
C VAL A 126 10.84 -7.59 -1.71
N GLY A 127 9.98 -8.62 -1.69
CA GLY A 127 8.54 -8.45 -1.45
C GLY A 127 8.22 -8.01 -0.02
N ALA A 128 8.84 -8.62 0.98
CA ALA A 128 8.76 -8.22 2.38
C ALA A 128 9.37 -6.83 2.58
N GLY A 129 10.48 -6.53 1.92
CA GLY A 129 11.10 -5.20 1.89
C GLY A 129 10.15 -4.13 1.34
N TYR A 130 9.38 -4.44 0.28
CA TYR A 130 8.33 -3.54 -0.21
C TYR A 130 7.23 -3.28 0.82
N LEU A 131 6.79 -4.31 1.53
CA LEU A 131 5.79 -4.18 2.58
C LEU A 131 6.32 -3.35 3.76
N ALA A 132 7.59 -3.55 4.12
CA ALA A 132 8.28 -2.77 5.14
C ALA A 132 8.38 -1.28 4.73
N LEU A 133 8.84 -1.00 3.52
CA LEU A 133 8.93 0.35 2.98
C LEU A 133 7.55 1.03 2.87
N LEU A 134 6.49 0.29 2.55
CA LEU A 134 5.11 0.80 2.56
C LEU A 134 4.67 1.23 3.98
N GLN A 135 5.00 0.47 5.02
CA GLN A 135 4.73 0.84 6.42
C GLN A 135 5.52 2.08 6.84
N VAL A 136 6.79 2.17 6.45
CA VAL A 136 7.62 3.36 6.66
C VAL A 136 7.05 4.59 5.95
N ALA A 137 6.68 4.45 4.67
CA ALA A 137 6.12 5.55 3.87
C ALA A 137 4.77 6.06 4.40
N THR A 138 4.00 5.21 5.07
CA THR A 138 2.71 5.57 5.69
C THR A 138 2.85 5.99 7.15
N PHE A 139 4.07 5.96 7.70
CA PHE A 139 4.36 6.23 9.12
C PHE A 139 3.52 5.38 10.08
N LYS A 140 3.17 4.15 9.70
CA LYS A 140 2.41 3.22 10.55
C LYS A 140 3.17 1.90 10.70
N GLY A 141 3.54 1.55 11.94
CA GLY A 141 4.35 0.36 12.22
C GLY A 141 5.83 0.51 11.84
N TRP A 142 6.27 1.72 11.48
CA TRP A 142 7.63 2.01 11.03
C TRP A 142 8.68 1.95 12.15
N MET A 143 8.28 2.21 13.39
CA MET A 143 9.18 2.21 14.55
C MET A 143 9.79 0.82 14.75
N ASP A 144 8.99 -0.24 14.73
CA ASP A 144 9.46 -1.62 14.94
C ASP A 144 10.46 -2.05 13.87
N ILE A 145 10.22 -1.64 12.61
CA ILE A 145 11.11 -1.93 11.48
C ILE A 145 12.44 -1.19 11.64
N MET A 146 12.37 0.06 12.07
CA MET A 146 13.53 0.93 12.24
C MET A 146 14.36 0.48 13.44
N TYR A 147 13.76 0.25 14.61
CA TYR A 147 14.46 -0.26 15.79
C TYR A 147 15.17 -1.59 15.50
N ALA A 148 14.49 -2.53 14.83
CA ALA A 148 15.11 -3.78 14.42
C ALA A 148 16.30 -3.57 13.46
N ALA A 149 16.30 -2.50 12.64
CA ALA A 149 17.40 -2.15 11.76
C ALA A 149 18.61 -1.56 12.51
N ILE A 150 18.34 -0.64 13.44
CA ILE A 150 19.37 0.05 14.21
C ILE A 150 20.04 -0.88 15.21
N ASP A 151 19.26 -1.78 15.80
CA ASP A 151 19.78 -2.77 16.74
C ASP A 151 20.44 -3.97 16.02
N SER A 152 20.37 -4.00 14.68
CA SER A 152 20.87 -5.12 13.88
C SER A 152 22.40 -5.16 13.83
N ARG A 153 22.95 -6.37 14.04
CA ARG A 153 24.39 -6.64 13.96
C ARG A 153 24.74 -7.47 12.72
N ARG A 154 25.41 -8.61 12.90
CA ARG A 154 25.68 -9.58 11.82
C ARG A 154 24.54 -10.59 11.75
N VAL A 155 24.53 -11.39 10.69
CA VAL A 155 23.55 -12.47 10.52
C VAL A 155 23.77 -13.50 11.62
N GLU A 156 22.68 -13.96 12.25
CA GLU A 156 22.67 -14.91 13.38
C GLU A 156 23.20 -14.37 14.74
N ASP A 157 23.50 -13.08 14.84
CA ASP A 157 23.82 -12.44 16.12
C ASP A 157 22.55 -11.85 16.76
N GLN A 158 22.46 -11.88 18.09
CA GLN A 158 21.40 -11.22 18.85
C GLN A 158 21.48 -9.70 18.63
N PRO A 159 20.37 -8.96 18.45
CA PRO A 159 20.42 -7.51 18.36
C PRO A 159 20.95 -6.86 19.65
N ILE A 160 21.66 -5.74 19.50
CA ILE A 160 22.11 -4.90 20.61
C ILE A 160 21.55 -3.50 20.39
N TYR A 161 21.05 -2.90 21.46
CA TYR A 161 20.51 -1.54 21.44
C TYR A 161 21.52 -0.56 20.82
N GLU A 162 21.12 0.07 19.72
CA GLU A 162 21.88 1.12 19.02
C GLU A 162 23.29 0.75 18.53
N ASP A 163 23.56 -0.53 18.24
CA ASP A 163 24.87 -0.96 17.70
C ASP A 163 25.15 -0.35 16.31
N ASN A 164 24.12 -0.16 15.48
CA ASN A 164 24.24 0.30 14.10
C ASN A 164 23.45 1.60 13.83
N LEU A 165 23.77 2.64 14.60
CA LEU A 165 23.15 3.98 14.51
C LEU A 165 23.10 4.60 13.10
N TYR A 166 24.06 4.28 12.23
CA TYR A 166 24.10 4.83 10.86
C TYR A 166 22.88 4.42 10.01
N MET A 167 22.18 3.36 10.39
CA MET A 167 21.00 2.86 9.65
C MET A 167 19.81 3.82 9.71
N TYR A 168 19.76 4.77 10.66
CA TYR A 168 18.79 5.87 10.64
C TYR A 168 18.83 6.65 9.31
N ILE A 169 20.03 6.88 8.77
CA ILE A 169 20.24 7.66 7.54
C ILE A 169 19.51 7.00 6.36
N TYR A 170 19.51 5.67 6.28
CA TYR A 170 18.80 4.93 5.24
C TYR A 170 17.29 5.25 5.23
N PHE A 171 16.63 5.19 6.40
CA PHE A 171 15.21 5.48 6.51
C PHE A 171 14.89 6.97 6.31
N VAL A 172 15.74 7.87 6.81
CA VAL A 172 15.58 9.32 6.60
C VAL A 172 15.64 9.67 5.12
N ILE A 173 16.63 9.14 4.39
CA ILE A 173 16.75 9.34 2.95
C ILE A 173 15.50 8.79 2.23
N PHE A 174 15.08 7.57 2.57
CA PHE A 174 13.86 6.98 2.00
C PHE A 174 12.62 7.84 2.24
N ILE A 175 12.44 8.37 3.46
CA ILE A 175 11.30 9.22 3.81
C ILE A 175 11.32 10.51 3.02
N ILE A 176 12.47 11.19 2.89
CA ILE A 176 12.59 12.44 2.13
C ILE A 176 12.18 12.21 0.67
N PHE A 177 12.74 11.18 0.02
CA PHE A 177 12.37 10.86 -1.35
C PHE A 177 10.92 10.36 -1.45
N GLY A 178 10.46 9.54 -0.51
CA GLY A 178 9.08 9.04 -0.42
C GLY A 178 8.05 10.16 -0.33
N SER A 179 8.32 11.18 0.51
CA SER A 179 7.48 12.37 0.64
C SER A 179 7.46 13.23 -0.63
N PHE A 180 8.57 13.29 -1.39
CA PHE A 180 8.56 13.93 -2.70
C PHE A 180 7.60 13.22 -3.67
N PHE A 181 7.53 11.89 -3.64
CA PHE A 181 6.58 11.13 -4.46
C PHE A 181 5.12 11.31 -4.04
N THR A 182 4.82 11.39 -2.74
CA THR A 182 3.44 11.65 -2.28
C THR A 182 2.96 13.04 -2.71
N LEU A 183 3.84 14.04 -2.68
CA LEU A 183 3.55 15.37 -3.22
C LEU A 183 3.32 15.35 -4.74
N ASN A 184 4.15 14.63 -5.50
CA ASN A 184 3.98 14.49 -6.95
C ASN A 184 2.67 13.79 -7.33
N LEU A 185 2.26 12.75 -6.57
CA LEU A 185 0.96 12.10 -6.76
C LEU A 185 -0.20 13.07 -6.49
N PHE A 186 -0.11 13.84 -5.40
CA PHE A 186 -1.12 14.83 -5.03
C PHE A 186 -1.29 15.90 -6.13
N ILE A 187 -0.18 16.44 -6.64
CA ILE A 187 -0.17 17.39 -7.74
C ILE A 187 -0.77 16.75 -9.01
N GLY A 188 -0.41 15.50 -9.31
CA GLY A 188 -0.96 14.75 -10.45
C GLY A 188 -2.48 14.64 -10.42
N VAL A 189 -3.07 14.32 -9.26
CA VAL A 189 -4.53 14.23 -9.08
C VAL A 189 -5.19 15.61 -9.23
N ILE A 190 -4.58 16.65 -8.67
CA ILE A 190 -5.08 18.03 -8.79
C ILE A 190 -5.09 18.48 -10.25
N ILE A 191 -3.99 18.27 -10.98
CA ILE A 191 -3.87 18.66 -12.39
C ILE A 191 -4.87 17.89 -13.23
N ASP A 192 -5.05 16.59 -12.99
CA ASP A 192 -6.04 15.79 -13.71
C ASP A 192 -7.46 16.30 -13.44
N ASN A 193 -7.79 16.62 -12.19
CA ASN A 193 -9.07 17.23 -11.82
C ASN A 193 -9.29 18.56 -12.55
N PHE A 194 -8.30 19.45 -12.56
CA PHE A 194 -8.35 20.72 -13.29
C PHE A 194 -8.52 20.50 -14.80
N ASN A 195 -7.82 19.53 -15.39
CA ASN A 195 -7.95 19.19 -16.81
C ASN A 195 -9.35 18.66 -17.14
N GLN A 196 -9.96 17.87 -16.25
CA GLN A 196 -11.34 17.40 -16.39
C GLN A 196 -12.35 18.56 -16.30
N GLN A 197 -12.17 19.49 -15.37
CA GLN A 197 -13.01 20.69 -15.27
C GLN A 197 -12.90 21.57 -16.52
N LYS A 198 -11.68 21.78 -17.03
CA LYS A 198 -11.41 22.55 -18.26
C LYS A 198 -12.09 21.94 -19.49
N LYS A 199 -12.14 20.61 -19.60
CA LYS A 199 -12.85 19.90 -20.69
C LYS A 199 -14.37 20.08 -20.61
N LYS A 200 -14.96 20.14 -19.41
CA LYS A 200 -16.41 20.39 -19.23
C LYS A 200 -16.83 21.83 -19.53
N ILE A 201 -15.93 22.80 -19.29
CA ILE A 201 -16.21 24.23 -19.50
C ILE A 201 -15.97 24.66 -20.96
N ARG A 202 -15.05 24.02 -21.69
CA ARG A 202 -14.77 24.33 -23.11
C ARG A 202 -16.02 24.42 -24.02
N PRO A 203 -17.01 23.50 -23.96
CA PRO A 203 -18.21 23.56 -24.78
C PRO A 203 -19.07 24.81 -24.53
N ILE A 204 -19.09 25.31 -23.29
CA ILE A 204 -19.89 26.47 -22.88
C ILE A 204 -19.34 27.75 -23.52
N PHE A 205 -18.01 27.86 -23.64
CA PHE A 205 -17.35 29.02 -24.28
C PHE A 205 -17.30 28.93 -25.81
N SER A 206 -17.48 27.75 -26.40
CA SER A 206 -17.55 27.57 -27.86
C SER A 206 -18.96 27.69 -28.43
N LEU A 207 -19.99 27.93 -27.60
CA LEU A 207 -21.34 28.21 -28.09
C LEU A 207 -21.33 29.53 -28.89
N PRO A 208 -21.85 29.55 -30.15
CA PRO A 208 -22.06 30.79 -30.86
C PRO A 208 -22.95 31.70 -30.03
N ARG A 209 -22.64 33.01 -29.95
CA ARG A 209 -23.55 33.97 -29.31
C ARG A 209 -24.92 33.86 -29.98
N PRO A 210 -26.03 33.85 -29.21
CA PRO A 210 -27.36 33.92 -29.80
C PRO A 210 -27.45 35.19 -30.68
N PRO A 211 -28.14 35.12 -31.82
CA PRO A 211 -28.35 36.29 -32.66
C PRO A 211 -29.00 37.41 -31.86
N LEU A 212 -28.60 38.66 -32.11
CA LEU A 212 -29.19 39.81 -31.45
C LEU A 212 -30.72 39.79 -31.62
N PRO A 213 -31.49 40.08 -30.55
CA PRO A 213 -32.93 40.22 -30.69
C PRO A 213 -33.23 41.35 -31.69
N PRO A 214 -34.30 41.23 -32.49
CA PRO A 214 -34.69 42.29 -33.41
C PRO A 214 -34.95 43.58 -32.63
N PRO A 215 -34.63 44.76 -33.20
CA PRO A 215 -34.89 46.03 -32.56
C PRO A 215 -36.38 46.13 -32.23
N ARG A 216 -36.69 46.56 -31.00
CA ARG A 216 -38.06 46.78 -30.55
C ARG A 216 -38.74 47.77 -31.51
N PRO A 217 -39.96 47.49 -31.99
CA PRO A 217 -40.69 48.46 -32.79
C PRO A 217 -40.87 49.76 -31.99
N PRO A 218 -40.78 50.93 -32.64
CA PRO A 218 -41.03 52.20 -31.97
C PRO A 218 -42.44 52.21 -31.37
N LEU A 219 -42.56 52.74 -30.16
CA LEU A 219 -43.81 52.76 -29.36
C LEU A 219 -44.93 53.65 -29.95
N PHE A 220 -44.78 54.14 -31.19
CA PHE A 220 -45.67 55.09 -31.84
C PHE A 220 -46.27 54.49 -33.12
N ALA A 221 -47.23 53.57 -32.98
CA ALA A 221 -48.14 53.17 -34.06
C ALA A 221 -49.45 52.57 -33.53
N LYS A 222 -50.01 53.13 -32.45
CA LYS A 222 -51.39 52.88 -32.01
C LYS A 222 -52.08 54.21 -31.71
N THR A 223 -52.32 55.00 -32.76
CA THR A 223 -53.30 56.09 -32.74
C THR A 223 -53.63 56.47 -34.18
N LEU A 224 -54.58 55.73 -34.76
CA LEU A 224 -55.63 56.13 -35.71
C LEU A 224 -56.28 54.87 -36.30
#